data_AF-A0A838JKZ0-F1
#
_entry.id   AF-A0A838JKZ0-F1
#
_cell.length_a   1.000
_cell.length_b   1.000
_cell.length_c   1.000
_cell.angle_alpha   90.00
_cell.angle_beta   90.00
_cell.angle_gamma   90.00
#
_symmetry.space_group_name_H-M   'P 1'
#
loop_
_entity.id
_entity.type
_entity.pdbx_description
1 polymer ?
#
loop_
_entity_poly.entity_id
_entity_poly.type
_entity_poly.pdbx_seq_one_letter_code
_entity_poly.pdbx_strand_id
1 'polypeptide(L)'
;MADRYLSLASLAPGVPKPLPGFQFPAPRHPAYLRQERSSDIEALMPLARSHLQRRYGRSALGDIRENDHLLIITFPHQNELVFEALKRGLLERGVARVDRINTVDLGMEAIEYSAADGWREITDRLPPMIESGVEFNVASAALKRFLDDRPGYTGVYAGEAGRSHWRRAAGKKIRNNWVYATYEDFISRANGYPDEIWRSVDWKLVNAFRDAAAVRITSPEGTDIG
;
A
#
# COMPACT_ATOMS: atom_id res chain seq x y z
N MET A 1 38.68 -11.52 -7.65
CA MET A 1 37.30 -12.01 -7.73
C MET A 1 36.56 -11.10 -8.69
N ALA A 2 36.13 -11.60 -9.85
CA ALA A 2 35.44 -10.81 -10.86
C ALA A 2 34.00 -10.55 -10.42
N ASP A 3 33.65 -9.27 -10.30
CA ASP A 3 32.30 -8.79 -10.02
C ASP A 3 31.36 -9.28 -11.14
N ARG A 4 30.50 -10.26 -10.84
CA ARG A 4 29.41 -10.67 -11.75
C ARG A 4 28.33 -9.59 -11.70
N TYR A 5 28.46 -8.58 -12.56
CA TYR A 5 27.37 -7.63 -12.81
C TYR A 5 26.20 -8.36 -13.47
N LEU A 6 25.10 -8.55 -12.74
CA LEU A 6 23.81 -8.93 -13.32
C LEU A 6 23.31 -7.76 -14.17
N SER A 7 22.92 -8.05 -15.41
CA SER A 7 22.48 -7.00 -16.35
C SER A 7 21.06 -6.56 -16.03
N LEU A 8 20.75 -5.28 -16.26
CA LEU A 8 19.40 -4.74 -16.09
C LEU A 8 18.37 -5.52 -16.94
N ALA A 9 18.80 -5.97 -18.12
CA ALA A 9 18.00 -6.80 -19.02
C ALA A 9 17.66 -8.18 -18.44
N SER A 10 18.49 -8.75 -17.55
CA SER A 10 18.18 -10.03 -16.89
C SER A 10 17.26 -9.87 -15.68
N LEU A 11 17.16 -8.66 -15.12
CA LEU A 11 16.30 -8.35 -13.97
C LEU A 11 14.95 -7.75 -14.37
N ALA A 12 14.86 -7.12 -15.56
CA ALA A 12 13.65 -6.45 -16.04
C ALA A 12 13.56 -6.51 -17.58
N PRO A 13 13.16 -7.66 -18.16
CA PRO A 13 12.98 -7.78 -19.61
C PRO A 13 11.86 -6.83 -20.09
N GLY A 14 12.14 -6.02 -21.11
CA GLY A 14 11.18 -5.08 -21.72
C GLY A 14 11.41 -3.60 -21.42
N VAL A 15 12.36 -3.26 -20.54
CA VAL A 15 12.72 -1.85 -20.27
C VAL A 15 13.53 -1.29 -21.46
N PRO A 16 13.13 -0.15 -22.05
CA PRO A 16 13.89 0.51 -23.12
C PRO A 16 15.33 0.78 -22.69
N LYS A 17 16.29 0.64 -23.62
CA LYS A 17 17.69 0.96 -23.32
C LYS A 17 17.79 2.43 -22.90
N PRO A 18 18.47 2.75 -21.78
CA PRO A 18 18.67 4.13 -21.37
C PRO A 18 19.42 4.93 -22.44
N LEU A 19 19.11 6.22 -22.53
CA LEU A 19 19.81 7.15 -23.41
C LEU A 19 21.31 7.20 -23.07
N PRO A 20 22.20 7.47 -24.04
CA PRO A 20 23.63 7.66 -23.76
C PRO A 20 23.83 8.73 -22.68
N GLY A 21 24.55 8.39 -21.61
CA GLY A 21 24.75 9.27 -20.45
C GLY A 21 23.73 9.12 -19.30
N PHE A 22 22.65 8.35 -19.49
CA PHE A 22 21.62 8.07 -18.48
C PHE A 22 21.62 6.60 -18.04
N GLN A 23 22.80 5.97 -17.99
CA GLN A 23 22.95 4.57 -17.58
C GLN A 23 22.70 4.45 -16.07
N PHE A 24 21.44 4.29 -15.68
CA PHE A 24 21.08 3.97 -14.30
C PHE A 24 21.56 2.55 -13.96
N PRO A 25 22.30 2.34 -12.86
CA PRO A 25 22.57 1.00 -12.38
C PRO A 25 21.27 0.30 -12.00
N ALA A 26 21.21 -1.03 -12.16
CA ALA A 26 20.05 -1.80 -11.73
C ALA A 26 19.83 -1.57 -10.22
N PRO A 27 18.60 -1.22 -9.77
CA PRO A 27 18.31 -1.04 -8.37
C PRO A 27 18.85 -2.23 -7.56
N ARG A 28 19.82 -1.96 -6.68
CA ARG A 28 20.46 -3.02 -5.87
C ARG A 28 19.63 -3.40 -4.65
N HIS A 29 18.62 -2.59 -4.33
CA HIS A 29 17.77 -2.68 -3.16
C HIS A 29 16.30 -2.47 -3.57
N PRO A 30 15.34 -3.15 -2.92
CA PRO A 30 15.53 -4.13 -1.86
C PRO A 30 15.84 -5.54 -2.36
N ALA A 31 16.87 -6.17 -1.79
CA ALA A 31 17.24 -7.57 -2.12
C ALA A 31 16.13 -8.58 -1.80
N TYR A 32 15.19 -8.23 -0.89
CA TYR A 32 14.00 -9.04 -0.61
C TYR A 32 12.96 -9.03 -1.74
N LEU A 33 13.14 -8.25 -2.81
CA LEU A 33 12.31 -8.41 -4.02
C LEU A 33 12.83 -9.52 -4.94
N ARG A 34 14.01 -10.09 -4.64
CA ARG A 34 14.65 -11.15 -5.45
C ARG A 34 14.42 -12.56 -4.91
N GLN A 35 13.66 -12.70 -3.82
CA GLN A 35 13.27 -14.00 -3.28
C GLN A 35 12.24 -14.64 -4.21
N GLU A 36 12.29 -15.96 -4.30
CA GLU A 36 11.30 -16.73 -5.03
C GLU A 36 9.91 -16.47 -4.44
N ARG A 37 8.94 -16.25 -5.32
CA ARG A 37 7.55 -16.09 -4.91
C ARG A 37 7.00 -17.45 -4.53
N SER A 38 6.40 -17.54 -3.34
CA SER A 38 5.63 -18.73 -2.98
C SER A 38 4.28 -18.69 -3.69
N SER A 39 3.87 -19.83 -4.23
CA SER A 39 2.49 -20.10 -4.65
C SER A 39 1.71 -20.86 -3.56
N ASP A 40 2.38 -21.28 -2.50
CA ASP A 40 1.77 -21.97 -1.36
C ASP A 40 1.32 -20.97 -0.29
N ILE A 41 0.03 -21.02 0.04
CA ILE A 41 -0.58 -20.18 1.08
C ILE A 41 0.01 -20.49 2.45
N GLU A 42 0.27 -21.77 2.77
CA GLU A 42 0.72 -22.16 4.10
C GLU A 42 2.11 -21.57 4.41
N ALA A 43 2.98 -21.51 3.40
CA ALA A 43 4.25 -20.79 3.50
C ALA A 43 4.09 -19.28 3.74
N LEU A 44 2.96 -18.66 3.35
CA LEU A 44 2.68 -17.24 3.57
C LEU A 44 2.02 -16.95 4.93
N MET A 45 1.39 -17.94 5.55
CA MET A 45 0.64 -17.78 6.80
C MET A 45 1.46 -17.17 7.96
N PRO A 46 2.75 -17.53 8.19
CA PRO A 46 3.54 -16.89 9.25
C PRO A 46 3.66 -15.37 9.07
N LEU A 47 3.85 -14.92 7.83
CA LEU A 47 3.96 -13.50 7.51
C LEU A 47 2.59 -12.79 7.61
N ALA A 48 1.53 -13.44 7.14
CA ALA A 48 0.16 -12.93 7.30
C ALA A 48 -0.17 -12.69 8.78
N ARG A 49 0.11 -13.67 9.66
CA ARG A 49 -0.08 -13.52 11.11
C ARG A 49 0.71 -12.37 11.69
N SER A 50 1.96 -12.16 11.24
CA SER A 50 2.79 -11.03 11.66
C SER A 50 2.16 -9.69 11.28
N HIS A 51 1.68 -9.52 10.05
CA HIS A 51 1.02 -8.29 9.61
C HIS A 51 -0.23 -7.96 10.43
N LEU A 52 -0.98 -8.99 10.81
CA LEU A 52 -2.20 -8.82 11.61
C LEU A 52 -1.91 -8.38 13.05
N GLN A 53 -0.71 -8.56 13.59
CA GLN A 53 -0.38 -8.08 14.94
C GLN A 53 -0.18 -6.56 14.99
N ARG A 54 0.10 -5.94 13.84
CA ARG A 54 0.47 -4.53 13.72
C ARG A 54 -0.69 -3.59 14.05
N ARG A 55 -0.53 -2.70 15.03
CA ARG A 55 -1.55 -1.76 15.51
C ARG A 55 -1.34 -0.32 15.03
N TYR A 56 -0.14 0.04 14.57
CA TYR A 56 0.19 1.42 14.20
C TYR A 56 0.72 1.58 12.76
N GLY A 57 0.54 2.77 12.21
CA GLY A 57 0.99 3.13 10.87
C GLY A 57 -0.02 2.81 9.76
N ARG A 58 0.36 3.13 8.52
CA ARG A 58 -0.51 3.05 7.34
C ARG A 58 -0.97 1.62 7.02
N SER A 59 -0.15 0.63 7.37
CA SER A 59 -0.36 -0.80 7.07
C SER A 59 -0.95 -1.61 8.22
N ALA A 60 -1.29 -0.98 9.34
CA ALA A 60 -1.80 -1.69 10.52
C ALA A 60 -3.18 -2.31 10.28
N LEU A 61 -3.28 -3.62 10.53
CA LEU A 61 -4.51 -4.40 10.49
C LEU A 61 -4.96 -4.87 11.89
N GLY A 62 -4.21 -4.55 12.94
CA GLY A 62 -4.32 -5.18 14.26
C GLY A 62 -5.45 -4.71 15.16
N ASP A 63 -6.25 -3.72 14.75
CA ASP A 63 -7.57 -3.45 15.36
C ASP A 63 -8.56 -4.50 14.85
N ILE A 64 -8.37 -5.75 15.30
CA ILE A 64 -9.21 -6.92 15.03
C ILE A 64 -9.86 -7.33 16.35
N ARG A 65 -11.16 -7.60 16.30
CA ARG A 65 -11.98 -7.99 17.45
C ARG A 65 -12.65 -9.31 17.13
N GLU A 66 -12.89 -10.07 18.19
CA GLU A 66 -13.64 -11.31 18.09
C GLU A 66 -15.06 -11.03 17.55
N ASN A 67 -15.55 -11.92 16.70
CA ASN A 67 -16.85 -11.84 16.02
C ASN A 67 -17.00 -10.65 15.06
N ASP A 68 -15.90 -10.03 14.62
CA ASP A 68 -15.98 -8.96 13.63
C ASP A 68 -16.60 -9.45 12.30
N HIS A 69 -17.38 -8.57 11.67
CA HIS A 69 -17.75 -8.68 10.26
C HIS A 69 -17.03 -7.57 9.50
N LEU A 70 -15.92 -7.94 8.85
CA LEU A 70 -15.04 -7.00 8.17
C LEU A 70 -15.39 -6.89 6.68
N LEU A 71 -15.35 -5.67 6.16
CA LEU A 71 -15.31 -5.39 4.74
C LEU A 71 -13.90 -4.96 4.35
N ILE A 72 -13.34 -5.58 3.30
CA ILE A 72 -12.09 -5.17 2.69
C ILE A 72 -12.40 -4.62 1.30
N ILE A 73 -11.95 -3.38 1.04
CA ILE A 73 -12.08 -2.73 -0.26
C ILE A 73 -10.70 -2.75 -0.92
N THR A 74 -10.60 -3.53 -1.99
CA THR A 74 -9.36 -3.71 -2.75
C THR A 74 -9.41 -2.91 -4.05
N PHE A 75 -8.24 -2.70 -4.66
CA PHE A 75 -8.16 -2.31 -6.07
C PHE A 75 -8.24 -3.54 -7.00
N PRO A 76 -8.43 -3.37 -8.32
CA PRO A 76 -8.51 -4.47 -9.27
C PRO A 76 -7.27 -5.35 -9.37
N HIS A 77 -6.12 -4.82 -9.02
CA HIS A 77 -4.85 -5.53 -9.12
C HIS A 77 -4.52 -6.38 -7.88
N GLN A 78 -5.50 -6.59 -6.99
CA GLN A 78 -5.32 -7.41 -5.78
C GLN A 78 -4.78 -8.80 -6.13
N ASN A 79 -3.66 -9.15 -5.51
CA ASN A 79 -3.10 -10.48 -5.52
C ASN A 79 -3.97 -11.40 -4.66
N GLU A 80 -4.57 -12.40 -5.30
CA GLU A 80 -5.51 -13.32 -4.65
C GLU A 80 -4.86 -14.19 -3.57
N LEU A 81 -3.60 -14.59 -3.77
CA LEU A 81 -2.87 -15.42 -2.80
C LEU A 81 -2.61 -14.65 -1.51
N VAL A 82 -2.22 -13.37 -1.64
CA VAL A 82 -2.01 -12.46 -0.50
C VAL A 82 -3.32 -12.20 0.23
N PHE A 83 -4.40 -11.92 -0.51
CA PHE A 83 -5.71 -11.68 0.07
C PHE A 83 -6.17 -12.89 0.87
N GLU A 84 -6.06 -14.08 0.31
CA GLU A 84 -6.48 -15.33 0.96
C GLU A 84 -5.62 -15.62 2.20
N ALA A 85 -4.30 -15.42 2.16
CA ALA A 85 -3.44 -15.60 3.34
C ALA A 85 -3.83 -14.65 4.48
N LEU A 86 -4.07 -13.36 4.19
CA LEU A 86 -4.50 -12.39 5.19
C LEU A 86 -5.94 -12.67 5.69
N LYS A 87 -6.85 -13.08 4.81
CA LYS A 87 -8.20 -13.49 5.17
C LYS A 87 -8.19 -14.69 6.13
N ARG A 88 -7.42 -15.73 5.84
CA ARG A 88 -7.24 -16.87 6.75
C ARG A 88 -6.71 -16.42 8.10
N GLY A 89 -5.69 -15.58 8.11
CA GLY A 89 -5.15 -15.02 9.36
C GLY A 89 -6.18 -14.21 10.15
N LEU A 90 -7.05 -13.45 9.48
CA LEU A 90 -8.14 -12.71 10.14
C LEU A 90 -9.14 -13.67 10.80
N LEU A 91 -9.54 -14.73 10.09
CA LEU A 91 -10.45 -15.75 10.62
C LEU A 91 -9.82 -16.52 11.79
N GLU A 92 -8.53 -16.88 11.72
CA GLU A 92 -7.78 -17.49 12.84
C GLU A 92 -7.80 -16.62 14.11
N ARG A 93 -7.89 -15.29 13.94
CA ARG A 93 -7.98 -14.34 15.06
C ARG A 93 -9.39 -14.13 15.61
N GLY A 94 -10.38 -14.91 15.14
CA GLY A 94 -11.75 -14.88 15.64
C GLY A 94 -12.66 -13.88 14.91
N VAL A 95 -12.26 -13.35 13.76
CA VAL A 95 -13.17 -12.60 12.88
C VAL A 95 -14.25 -13.56 12.38
N ALA A 96 -15.53 -13.21 12.54
CA ALA A 96 -16.64 -14.07 12.13
C ALA A 96 -16.79 -14.12 10.60
N ARG A 97 -16.55 -12.99 9.92
CA ARG A 97 -16.73 -12.89 8.48
C ARG A 97 -15.84 -11.81 7.86
N VAL A 98 -15.29 -12.11 6.69
CA VAL A 98 -14.53 -11.17 5.87
C VAL A 98 -15.14 -11.16 4.47
N ASP A 99 -15.75 -10.04 4.10
CA ASP A 99 -16.23 -9.80 2.73
C ASP A 99 -15.24 -8.91 1.99
N ARG A 100 -15.20 -9.08 0.66
CA ARG A 100 -14.36 -8.28 -0.25
C ARG A 100 -15.24 -7.61 -1.29
N ILE A 101 -14.95 -6.35 -1.56
CA ILE A 101 -15.37 -5.66 -2.78
C ILE A 101 -14.17 -4.97 -3.42
N ASN A 102 -14.26 -4.73 -4.71
CA ASN A 102 -13.32 -3.95 -5.48
C ASN A 102 -13.81 -2.50 -5.59
N THR A 103 -12.90 -1.54 -5.74
CA THR A 103 -13.25 -0.16 -6.10
C THR A 103 -14.13 -0.06 -7.36
N VAL A 104 -14.01 -0.98 -8.31
CA VAL A 104 -14.89 -1.04 -9.49
C VAL A 104 -16.33 -1.40 -9.11
N ASP A 105 -16.53 -2.22 -8.07
CA ASP A 105 -17.87 -2.53 -7.54
C ASP A 105 -18.53 -1.30 -6.89
N LEU A 106 -17.72 -0.28 -6.55
CA LEU A 106 -18.18 1.04 -6.07
C LEU A 106 -18.42 2.03 -7.23
N GLY A 107 -18.28 1.59 -8.49
CA GLY A 107 -18.49 2.41 -9.69
C GLY A 107 -17.27 3.21 -10.13
N MET A 108 -16.07 2.88 -9.65
CA MET A 108 -14.83 3.47 -10.16
C MET A 108 -14.40 2.81 -11.47
N GLU A 109 -13.83 3.59 -12.39
CA GLU A 109 -13.18 3.02 -13.57
C GLU A 109 -11.80 2.45 -13.22
N ALA A 110 -11.50 1.28 -13.77
CA ALA A 110 -10.16 0.72 -13.71
C ALA A 110 -9.33 1.34 -14.85
N ILE A 111 -8.41 2.24 -14.50
CA ILE A 111 -7.53 2.92 -15.45
C ILE A 111 -6.10 2.47 -15.17
N GLU A 112 -5.37 2.09 -16.21
CA GLU A 112 -3.96 1.79 -16.13
C GLU A 112 -3.15 3.06 -16.38
N TYR A 113 -2.31 3.43 -15.41
CA TYR A 113 -1.43 4.59 -15.51
C TYR A 113 0.01 4.11 -15.53
N SER A 114 0.83 4.68 -16.42
CA SER A 114 2.28 4.54 -16.26
C SER A 114 2.76 5.41 -15.09
N ALA A 115 3.90 5.07 -14.50
CA ALA A 115 4.51 5.92 -13.47
C ALA A 115 4.76 7.36 -13.98
N ALA A 116 5.08 7.52 -15.27
CA ALA A 116 5.26 8.83 -15.88
C ALA A 116 3.93 9.62 -15.96
N ASP A 117 2.81 8.95 -16.22
CA ASP A 117 1.49 9.60 -16.22
C ASP A 117 1.08 10.01 -14.81
N GLY A 118 1.36 9.18 -13.80
CA GLY A 118 1.13 9.52 -12.40
C GLY A 118 1.94 10.74 -11.93
N TRP A 119 3.21 10.86 -12.34
CA TRP A 119 4.00 12.05 -12.04
C TRP A 119 3.48 13.31 -12.75
N ARG A 120 3.05 13.20 -14.00
CA ARG A 120 2.41 14.32 -14.73
C ARG A 120 1.08 14.72 -14.09
N GLU A 121 0.30 13.76 -13.59
CA GLU A 121 -0.93 14.06 -12.86
C GLU A 121 -0.64 14.86 -11.58
N ILE A 122 0.43 14.51 -10.86
CA ILE A 122 0.85 15.23 -9.66
C ILE A 122 1.28 16.67 -9.98
N THR A 123 1.95 16.90 -11.09
CA THR A 123 2.40 18.25 -11.48
C THR A 123 1.29 19.09 -12.10
N ASP A 124 0.45 18.49 -12.94
CA ASP A 124 -0.44 19.23 -13.84
C ASP A 124 -1.88 19.25 -13.34
N ARG A 125 -2.27 18.28 -12.50
CA ARG A 125 -3.68 17.99 -12.16
C ARG A 125 -4.00 18.12 -10.68
N LEU A 126 -3.01 17.94 -9.80
CA LEU A 126 -3.21 17.98 -8.35
C LEU A 126 -3.66 19.36 -7.82
N PRO A 127 -3.12 20.51 -8.28
CA PRO A 127 -3.62 21.81 -7.86
C PRO A 127 -5.09 22.05 -8.27
N PRO A 128 -5.51 21.82 -9.54
CA PRO A 128 -6.92 21.90 -9.94
C PRO A 128 -7.86 20.89 -9.24
N MET A 129 -7.38 19.68 -8.90
CA MET A 129 -8.16 18.67 -8.19
C MET A 129 -8.42 19.02 -6.72
N ILE A 130 -7.44 19.65 -6.05
CA ILE A 130 -7.61 20.18 -4.70
C ILE A 130 -8.66 21.30 -4.70
N GLU A 131 -8.57 22.21 -5.66
CA GLU A 131 -9.48 23.35 -5.78
C GLU A 131 -10.91 22.94 -6.16
N SER A 132 -11.06 21.92 -7.00
CA SER A 132 -12.37 21.42 -7.43
C SER A 132 -13.01 20.44 -6.43
N GLY A 133 -12.22 19.68 -5.65
CA GLY A 133 -12.72 18.74 -4.65
C GLY A 133 -13.45 17.51 -5.24
N VAL A 134 -13.31 17.25 -6.54
CA VAL A 134 -14.27 16.44 -7.31
C VAL A 134 -14.01 14.93 -7.28
N GLU A 135 -12.77 14.44 -7.42
CA GLU A 135 -12.59 12.99 -7.70
C GLU A 135 -12.63 12.09 -6.45
N PHE A 136 -12.15 12.55 -5.29
CA PHE A 136 -12.18 11.75 -4.05
C PHE A 136 -13.58 11.63 -3.41
N ASN A 137 -14.59 12.31 -3.96
CA ASN A 137 -15.96 12.31 -3.47
C ASN A 137 -16.74 11.07 -3.94
N VAL A 138 -16.53 10.60 -5.17
CA VAL A 138 -17.39 9.55 -5.77
C VAL A 138 -17.25 8.21 -5.07
N ALA A 139 -16.02 7.70 -4.94
CA ALA A 139 -15.78 6.41 -4.30
C ALA A 139 -16.14 6.41 -2.81
N SER A 140 -15.81 7.51 -2.12
CA SER A 140 -16.13 7.70 -0.71
C SER A 140 -17.65 7.77 -0.47
N ALA A 141 -18.39 8.47 -1.35
CA ALA A 141 -19.85 8.54 -1.30
C ALA A 141 -20.52 7.21 -1.67
N ALA A 142 -19.99 6.50 -2.67
CA ALA A 142 -20.46 5.16 -3.05
C ALA A 142 -20.27 4.18 -1.89
N LEU A 143 -19.11 4.20 -1.23
CA LEU A 143 -18.86 3.41 -0.04
C LEU A 143 -19.84 3.74 1.09
N LYS A 144 -20.08 5.03 1.34
CA LYS A 144 -21.05 5.44 2.36
C LYS A 144 -22.43 4.82 2.08
N ARG A 145 -22.93 4.96 0.85
CA ARG A 145 -24.22 4.36 0.44
C ARG A 145 -24.22 2.84 0.61
N PHE A 146 -23.16 2.17 0.16
CA PHE A 146 -23.01 0.73 0.29
C PHE A 146 -23.12 0.25 1.74
N LEU A 147 -22.48 0.97 2.68
CA LEU A 147 -22.49 0.67 4.11
C LEU A 147 -23.81 1.06 4.80
N ASP A 148 -24.48 2.11 4.34
CA ASP A 148 -25.81 2.50 4.83
C ASP A 148 -26.84 1.40 4.49
N ASP A 149 -26.78 0.84 3.27
CA ASP A 149 -27.63 -0.27 2.83
C ASP A 149 -27.28 -1.60 3.51
N ARG A 150 -26.08 -1.72 4.08
CA ARG A 150 -25.53 -2.95 4.67
C ARG A 150 -24.89 -2.65 6.03
N PRO A 151 -25.71 -2.36 7.06
CA PRO A 151 -25.20 -1.84 8.33
C PRO A 151 -24.36 -2.84 9.15
N GLY A 152 -24.35 -4.13 8.79
CA GLY A 152 -23.76 -5.24 9.56
C GLY A 152 -22.23 -5.23 9.69
N TYR A 153 -21.51 -4.47 8.86
CA TYR A 153 -20.05 -4.40 8.95
C TYR A 153 -19.58 -3.67 10.22
N THR A 154 -18.74 -4.33 11.00
CA THR A 154 -18.14 -3.82 12.25
C THR A 154 -16.80 -3.10 12.02
N GLY A 155 -16.20 -3.27 10.85
CA GLY A 155 -14.93 -2.66 10.47
C GLY A 155 -14.69 -2.69 8.97
N VAL A 156 -13.99 -1.68 8.47
CA VAL A 156 -13.64 -1.57 7.05
C VAL A 156 -12.16 -1.24 6.91
N TYR A 157 -11.47 -1.99 6.05
CA TYR A 157 -10.15 -1.65 5.54
C TYR A 157 -10.29 -1.21 4.07
N ALA A 158 -9.85 0.01 3.74
CA ALA A 158 -10.23 0.64 2.49
C ALA A 158 -9.05 1.22 1.71
N GLY A 159 -8.77 0.63 0.54
CA GLY A 159 -7.82 1.14 -0.44
C GLY A 159 -6.38 1.25 0.07
N GLU A 160 -5.45 1.53 -0.82
CA GLU A 160 -4.04 1.66 -0.44
C GLU A 160 -3.72 3.04 0.18
N ALA A 161 -4.54 4.05 -0.09
CA ALA A 161 -4.31 5.44 0.28
C ALA A 161 -5.62 6.15 0.70
N GLY A 162 -5.48 7.38 1.19
CA GLY A 162 -6.62 8.27 1.38
C GLY A 162 -7.50 7.96 2.60
N ARG A 163 -6.99 7.28 3.63
CA ARG A 163 -7.72 6.97 4.88
C ARG A 163 -8.57 8.11 5.42
N SER A 164 -8.05 9.34 5.40
CA SER A 164 -8.78 10.54 5.87
C SER A 164 -10.06 10.78 5.07
N HIS A 165 -10.02 10.59 3.75
CA HIS A 165 -11.16 10.71 2.85
C HIS A 165 -12.19 9.61 3.12
N TRP A 166 -11.75 8.34 3.22
CA TRP A 166 -12.62 7.23 3.58
C TRP A 166 -13.31 7.47 4.93
N ARG A 167 -12.56 7.91 5.95
CA ARG A 167 -13.09 8.23 7.28
C ARG A 167 -14.08 9.39 7.26
N ARG A 168 -13.87 10.39 6.40
CA ARG A 168 -14.81 11.51 6.26
C ARG A 168 -16.17 11.03 5.75
N ALA A 169 -16.21 10.04 4.85
CA ALA A 169 -17.46 9.55 4.28
C ALA A 169 -18.12 8.41 5.09
N ALA A 170 -17.35 7.44 5.54
CA ALA A 170 -17.85 6.22 6.21
C ALA A 170 -17.61 6.21 7.74
N GLY A 171 -17.07 7.31 8.28
CA GLY A 171 -16.95 7.52 9.72
C GLY A 171 -15.95 6.59 10.42
N LYS A 172 -16.26 6.25 11.67
CA LYS A 172 -15.39 5.44 12.55
C LYS A 172 -15.30 3.97 12.16
N LYS A 173 -16.14 3.49 11.22
CA LYS A 173 -16.07 2.11 10.71
C LYS A 173 -14.79 1.86 9.90
N ILE A 174 -14.22 2.90 9.28
CA ILE A 174 -12.92 2.82 8.60
C ILE A 174 -11.81 2.69 9.64
N ARG A 175 -11.23 1.49 9.73
CA ARG A 175 -10.13 1.19 10.67
C ARG A 175 -8.82 1.68 10.10
N ASN A 176 -8.46 1.22 8.91
CA ASN A 176 -7.25 1.63 8.21
C ASN A 176 -7.33 1.45 6.68
N ASN A 177 -6.22 1.75 6.00
CA ASN A 177 -6.02 1.38 4.60
C ASN A 177 -5.79 -0.14 4.46
N TRP A 178 -6.12 -0.68 3.30
CA TRP A 178 -5.71 -1.99 2.83
C TRP A 178 -4.53 -1.84 1.85
N VAL A 179 -3.30 -1.97 2.36
CA VAL A 179 -2.07 -1.73 1.57
C VAL A 179 -1.40 -3.03 1.10
N TYR A 180 -2.12 -4.14 1.09
CA TYR A 180 -1.58 -5.47 0.77
C TYR A 180 -2.13 -5.95 -0.57
N ALA A 181 -2.09 -5.08 -1.58
CA ALA A 181 -2.63 -5.39 -2.89
C ALA A 181 -1.69 -6.29 -3.69
N THR A 182 -0.38 -6.12 -3.56
CA THR A 182 0.60 -6.92 -4.30
C THR A 182 1.37 -7.90 -3.41
N TYR A 183 2.06 -8.85 -4.04
CA TYR A 183 2.97 -9.75 -3.32
C TYR A 183 4.13 -8.96 -2.71
N GLU A 184 4.60 -7.93 -3.41
CA GLU A 184 5.66 -7.01 -3.01
C GLU A 184 5.29 -6.26 -1.73
N ASP A 185 4.06 -5.76 -1.63
CA ASP A 185 3.56 -5.11 -0.41
C ASP A 185 3.53 -6.07 0.77
N PHE A 186 3.12 -7.31 0.51
CA PHE A 186 3.02 -8.36 1.51
C PHE A 186 4.39 -8.77 2.04
N ILE A 187 5.40 -8.93 1.18
CA ILE A 187 6.77 -9.27 1.60
C ILE A 187 7.61 -8.07 2.03
N SER A 188 7.08 -6.86 1.90
CA SER A 188 7.80 -5.63 2.20
C SER A 188 8.30 -5.63 3.64
N ARG A 189 9.62 -5.55 3.82
CA ARG A 189 10.24 -5.44 5.15
C ARG A 189 9.86 -4.14 5.85
N ALA A 190 9.45 -3.11 5.11
CA ALA A 190 8.90 -1.91 5.72
C ALA A 190 7.68 -2.25 6.60
N ASN A 191 6.86 -3.22 6.20
CA ASN A 191 5.69 -3.61 6.98
C ASN A 191 6.04 -4.52 8.18
N GLY A 192 7.22 -5.15 8.20
CA GLY A 192 7.62 -6.16 9.19
C GLY A 192 8.37 -5.66 10.44
N TYR A 193 8.75 -4.38 10.54
CA TYR A 193 9.35 -3.86 11.77
C TYR A 193 8.31 -3.71 12.89
N PRO A 194 8.68 -3.93 14.18
CA PRO A 194 7.81 -3.69 15.31
C PRO A 194 7.28 -2.25 15.36
N ASP A 195 6.07 -2.09 15.87
CA ASP A 195 5.38 -0.79 15.91
C ASP A 195 6.15 0.26 16.71
N GLU A 196 6.80 -0.13 17.80
CA GLU A 196 7.59 0.75 18.66
C GLU A 196 8.80 1.31 17.92
N ILE A 197 9.41 0.49 17.05
CA ILE A 197 10.54 0.92 16.22
C ILE A 197 10.04 1.91 15.16
N TRP A 198 8.94 1.59 14.47
CA TRP A 198 8.34 2.51 13.50
C TRP A 198 7.96 3.84 14.12
N ARG A 199 7.29 3.82 15.28
CA ARG A 199 6.90 5.03 16.00
C ARG A 199 8.12 5.85 16.42
N SER A 200 9.20 5.18 16.84
CA SER A 200 10.45 5.85 17.20
C SER A 200 11.12 6.50 16.00
N VAL A 201 11.14 5.81 14.85
CA VAL A 201 11.67 6.35 13.59
C VAL A 201 10.84 7.54 13.13
N ASP A 202 9.51 7.40 13.06
CA ASP A 202 8.60 8.48 12.65
C ASP A 202 8.76 9.71 13.54
N TRP A 203 8.80 9.53 14.86
CA TRP A 203 8.94 10.64 15.80
C TRP A 203 10.28 11.37 15.62
N LYS A 204 11.38 10.63 15.47
CA LYS A 204 12.70 11.22 15.21
C LYS A 204 12.75 11.94 13.86
N LEU A 205 12.20 11.33 12.82
CA LEU A 205 12.18 11.89 11.47
C LEU A 205 11.37 13.18 11.41
N VAL A 206 10.14 13.17 11.93
CA VAL A 206 9.25 14.35 11.94
C VAL A 206 9.86 15.48 12.77
N ASN A 207 10.44 15.17 13.94
CA ASN A 207 11.09 16.19 14.75
C ASN A 207 12.32 16.78 14.06
N ALA A 208 13.11 15.95 13.37
CA ALA A 208 14.25 16.45 12.59
C ALA A 208 13.81 17.42 11.48
N PHE A 209 12.68 17.15 10.81
CA PHE A 209 12.13 18.07 9.82
C PHE A 209 11.60 19.37 10.42
N ARG A 210 11.06 19.34 11.64
CA ARG A 210 10.53 20.54 12.31
C ARG A 210 11.60 21.62 12.48
N ASP A 211 12.82 21.19 12.80
CA ASP A 211 13.94 22.09 13.09
C ASP A 211 14.89 22.23 11.89
N ALA A 212 14.54 21.66 10.73
CA ALA A 212 15.36 21.73 9.51
C ALA A 212 15.19 23.08 8.80
N ALA A 213 16.30 23.77 8.53
CA ALA A 213 16.31 25.01 7.75
C ALA A 213 16.15 24.78 6.24
N ALA A 214 16.50 23.58 5.75
CA ALA A 214 16.35 23.15 4.37
C ALA A 214 16.28 21.62 4.29
N VAL A 215 15.64 21.10 3.24
CA VAL A 215 15.67 19.68 2.87
C VAL A 215 16.50 19.56 1.59
N ARG A 216 17.37 18.55 1.55
CA ARG A 216 18.10 18.14 0.35
C ARG A 216 17.95 16.63 0.21
N ILE A 217 17.60 16.18 -0.98
CA ILE A 217 17.28 14.82 -1.35
C ILE A 217 18.27 14.44 -2.42
N THR A 218 19.09 13.44 -2.10
CA THR A 218 20.02 12.87 -3.06
C THR A 218 19.62 11.43 -3.37
N SER A 219 19.85 11.01 -4.62
CA SER A 219 19.84 9.58 -4.94
C SER A 219 20.95 8.86 -4.14
N PRO A 220 20.94 7.51 -4.06
CA PRO A 220 21.98 6.74 -3.38
C PRO A 220 23.42 7.04 -3.86
N GLU A 221 23.58 7.57 -5.07
CA GLU A 221 24.85 7.96 -5.69
C GLU A 221 25.24 9.42 -5.43
N GLY A 222 24.40 10.19 -4.71
CA GLY A 222 24.67 11.57 -4.31
C GLY A 222 24.15 12.63 -5.29
N THR A 223 23.44 12.23 -6.37
CA THR A 223 22.81 13.17 -7.30
C THR A 223 21.71 13.93 -6.60
N ASP A 224 21.76 15.26 -6.65
CA ASP A 224 20.69 16.14 -6.16
C ASP A 224 19.43 15.93 -7.00
N ILE A 225 18.34 15.55 -6.35
CA ILE A 225 17.02 15.30 -6.95
C ILE A 225 15.91 16.08 -6.24
N GLY A 226 16.27 17.05 -5.37
CA GLY A 226 15.29 17.89 -4.67
C GLY A 226 15.81 18.54 -3.40
#